data_AF-A0A6B9YD24-F1
#
_entry.id   AF-A0A6B9YD24-F1
#
_cell.length_a   1.000
_cell.length_b   1.000
_cell.length_c   1.000
_cell.angle_alpha   90.00
_cell.angle_beta   90.00
_cell.angle_gamma   90.00
#
_symmetry.space_group_name_H-M   'P 1'
#
loop_
_entity.id
_entity.type
_entity.pdbx_description
1 polymer ?
#
loop_
_entity_poly.entity_id
_entity_poly.type
_entity_poly.pdbx_seq_one_letter_code
_entity_poly.pdbx_strand_id
1 'polypeptide(L)'
;MVYIFNAITNFQRSLSSRCHRGYEDTIARIIREQLEIIFYKMLLNEKAVEEVEALKTTAVILSWDMYDASLGWRKSDTHLSPEEFIKRSLPYLMAGVKSASNY
;
A
#
# COMPACT_ATOMS: atom_id res chain seq x y z
N MET A 1 -6.94 4.23 2.09
CA MET A 1 -5.54 4.39 1.59
C MET A 1 -4.71 5.33 2.44
N VAL A 2 -5.09 6.61 2.63
CA VAL A 2 -4.27 7.59 3.40
C VAL A 2 -3.89 7.11 4.80
N TYR A 3 -4.86 6.62 5.59
CA TYR A 3 -4.58 6.11 6.94
C TYR A 3 -3.64 4.90 6.95
N ILE A 4 -3.81 3.98 6.00
CA ILE A 4 -2.94 2.79 5.85
C ILE A 4 -1.51 3.25 5.50
N PHE A 5 -1.37 4.20 4.58
CA PHE A 5 -0.07 4.74 4.18
C PHE A 5 0.65 5.45 5.34
N ASN A 6 -0.07 6.28 6.11
CA ASN A 6 0.48 6.92 7.32
C ASN A 6 0.92 5.87 8.36
N ALA A 7 0.13 4.81 8.56
CA ALA A 7 0.47 3.76 9.52
C ALA A 7 1.75 3.01 9.12
N ILE A 8 1.88 2.63 7.85
CA ILE A 8 3.07 1.92 7.34
C ILE A 8 4.31 2.80 7.45
N THR A 9 4.24 4.05 6.99
CA THR A 9 5.38 4.96 7.01
C THR A 9 5.83 5.27 8.44
N ASN A 10 4.90 5.45 9.38
CA ASN A 10 5.21 5.59 10.80
C ASN A 10 5.86 4.33 11.38
N PHE A 11 5.35 3.15 11.05
CA PHE A 11 5.93 1.88 11.48
C PHE A 11 7.37 1.71 10.94
N GLN A 12 7.59 1.96 9.66
CA GLN A 12 8.92 1.91 9.03
C GLN A 12 9.90 2.90 9.69
N ARG A 13 9.47 4.13 10.02
CA ARG A 13 10.30 5.10 10.75
C ARG A 13 10.61 4.66 12.17
N SER A 14 9.67 4.01 12.85
CA SER A 14 9.91 3.46 14.19
C SER A 14 11.01 2.39 14.18
N LEU A 15 11.11 1.64 13.08
CA LEU A 15 12.08 0.56 12.90
C LEU A 15 13.46 1.04 12.45
N SER A 16 13.56 2.14 11.69
CA SER A 16 14.85 2.67 11.21
C SER A 16 15.79 3.09 12.34
N SER A 17 15.25 3.36 13.54
CA SER A 17 16.04 3.64 14.75
C SER A 17 16.58 2.38 15.46
N ARG A 18 16.19 1.17 15.02
CA ARG A 18 16.40 -0.09 15.75
C ARG A 18 16.89 -1.27 14.89
N CYS A 19 16.86 -1.16 13.56
CA CYS A 19 17.09 -2.31 12.69
C CYS A 19 18.58 -2.62 12.47
N HIS A 20 18.97 -3.86 12.79
CA HIS A 20 20.22 -4.45 12.36
C HIS A 20 20.11 -4.88 10.88
N ARG A 21 21.18 -4.71 10.09
CA ARG A 21 21.21 -5.13 8.67
C ARG A 21 20.79 -6.61 8.56
N GLY A 22 19.74 -6.88 7.77
CA GLY A 22 19.18 -8.23 7.55
C GLY A 22 17.68 -8.37 7.87
N TYR A 23 17.12 -7.50 8.72
CA TYR A 23 15.68 -7.54 9.02
C TYR A 23 14.79 -6.86 7.99
N GLU A 24 15.35 -6.02 7.11
CA GLU A 24 14.58 -5.22 6.14
C GLU A 24 13.68 -6.10 5.26
N ASP A 25 14.20 -7.21 4.73
CA ASP A 25 13.44 -8.12 3.86
C ASP A 25 12.34 -8.86 4.63
N THR A 26 12.61 -9.21 5.89
CA THR A 26 11.62 -9.87 6.75
C THR A 26 10.49 -8.92 7.12
N ILE A 27 10.83 -7.67 7.48
CA ILE A 27 9.88 -6.61 7.79
C ILE A 27 9.05 -6.27 6.54
N ALA A 28 9.70 -6.15 5.37
CA ALA A 28 9.03 -5.94 4.09
C ALA A 28 7.98 -7.00 3.82
N ARG A 29 8.35 -8.27 4.00
CA ARG A 29 7.43 -9.41 3.84
C ARG A 29 6.26 -9.33 4.82
N ILE A 30 6.51 -9.11 6.10
CA ILE A 30 5.46 -9.00 7.14
C ILE A 30 4.48 -7.87 6.80
N ILE A 31 4.98 -6.69 6.43
CA ILE A 31 4.13 -5.55 6.08
C ILE A 31 3.23 -5.89 4.89
N ARG A 32 3.79 -6.49 3.83
CA ARG A 32 3.01 -6.88 2.64
C ARG A 32 1.95 -7.94 2.96
N GLU A 33 2.29 -8.96 3.73
CA GLU A 33 1.34 -10.00 4.18
C GLU A 33 0.18 -9.40 4.98
N GLN A 34 0.46 -8.46 5.89
CA GLN A 34 -0.60 -7.78 6.65
C GLN A 34 -1.46 -6.87 5.77
N LEU A 35 -0.86 -6.17 4.81
CA LEU A 35 -1.58 -5.33 3.87
C LEU A 35 -2.50 -6.13 2.96
N GLU A 36 -2.04 -7.28 2.47
CA GLU A 36 -2.86 -8.19 1.67
C GLU A 36 -4.12 -8.62 2.43
N ILE A 37 -3.98 -9.02 3.70
CA ILE A 37 -5.13 -9.38 4.55
C ILE A 37 -6.09 -8.20 4.72
N ILE A 38 -5.57 -6.99 4.93
CA ILE A 38 -6.38 -5.77 5.09
C ILE A 38 -7.13 -5.46 3.79
N PHE A 39 -6.43 -5.43 2.65
CA PHE A 39 -7.04 -5.12 1.36
C PHE A 39 -8.05 -6.17 0.94
N TYR A 40 -7.77 -7.45 1.14
CA TYR A 40 -8.72 -8.52 0.86
C TYR A 40 -10.01 -8.35 1.67
N LYS A 41 -9.91 -8.07 2.98
CA LYS A 41 -11.08 -7.79 3.83
C LYS A 41 -11.84 -6.54 3.40
N MET A 42 -11.14 -5.51 2.95
CA MET A 42 -11.80 -4.30 2.44
C MET A 42 -12.57 -4.59 1.15
N LEU A 43 -11.99 -5.35 0.23
CA LEU A 43 -12.61 -5.74 -1.04
C LEU A 43 -13.82 -6.64 -0.84
N LEU A 44 -13.77 -7.58 0.12
CA LEU A 44 -14.91 -8.44 0.46
C LEU A 44 -16.13 -7.67 0.99
N ASN A 45 -15.94 -6.47 1.54
CA ASN A 45 -17.04 -5.66 2.07
C ASN A 45 -17.82 -4.91 0.98
N GLU A 46 -17.40 -5.00 -0.28
CA GLU A 46 -18.16 -4.48 -1.42
C GLU A 46 -19.28 -5.46 -1.80
N LYS A 47 -20.51 -4.96 -2.03
CA LYS A 47 -21.74 -5.79 -2.07
C LYS A 47 -21.91 -6.67 -3.31
N ALA A 48 -20.95 -6.70 -4.23
CA ALA A 48 -21.07 -7.38 -5.53
C ALA A 48 -19.79 -8.18 -5.86
N VAL A 49 -19.51 -9.21 -5.05
CA VAL A 49 -18.31 -10.05 -5.26
C VAL A 49 -18.71 -11.34 -5.97
N GLU A 50 -18.44 -11.41 -7.27
CA GLU A 50 -18.64 -12.63 -8.07
C GLU A 50 -17.33 -13.44 -8.25
N GLU A 51 -16.16 -12.85 -7.99
CA GLU A 51 -14.87 -13.50 -8.29
C GLU A 51 -13.84 -13.39 -7.14
N VAL A 52 -13.88 -14.36 -6.23
CA VAL A 52 -13.01 -14.42 -5.03
C VAL A 52 -11.52 -14.43 -5.39
N GLU A 53 -11.12 -15.11 -6.46
CA GLU A 53 -9.72 -15.17 -6.88
C GLU A 53 -9.22 -13.83 -7.40
N ALA A 54 -10.04 -13.09 -8.16
CA ALA A 54 -9.71 -11.74 -8.59
C ALA A 54 -9.52 -10.79 -7.39
N LEU A 55 -10.30 -10.95 -6.32
CA LEU A 55 -10.10 -10.17 -5.09
C LEU A 55 -8.76 -10.47 -4.41
N LYS A 56 -8.36 -11.75 -4.34
CA LYS A 56 -7.07 -12.13 -3.77
C LYS A 56 -5.92 -11.55 -4.59
N THR A 57 -5.97 -11.70 -5.92
CA THR A 57 -4.96 -11.12 -6.81
C THR A 57 -4.90 -9.59 -6.66
N THR A 58 -6.05 -8.93 -6.58
CA THR A 58 -6.11 -7.47 -6.36
C THR A 58 -5.51 -7.09 -5.01
N ALA A 59 -5.80 -7.84 -3.95
CA ALA A 59 -5.23 -7.59 -2.63
C ALA A 59 -3.70 -7.74 -2.60
N VAL A 60 -3.15 -8.71 -3.34
CA VAL A 60 -1.71 -8.87 -3.54
C VAL A 60 -1.15 -7.64 -4.26
N ILE A 61 -1.71 -7.24 -5.40
CA ILE A 61 -1.21 -6.07 -6.16
C ILE A 61 -1.21 -4.81 -5.27
N LEU A 62 -2.33 -4.54 -4.60
CA LEU A 62 -2.44 -3.38 -3.71
C LEU A 62 -1.45 -3.42 -2.53
N SER A 63 -1.13 -4.61 -2.00
CA SER A 63 -0.18 -4.74 -0.90
C SER A 63 1.24 -4.41 -1.34
N TRP A 64 1.62 -4.82 -2.55
CA TRP A 64 2.92 -4.51 -3.15
C TRP A 64 3.01 -3.02 -3.50
N ASP A 65 2.03 -2.49 -4.23
CA ASP A 65 1.99 -1.08 -4.64
C ASP A 65 2.06 -0.13 -3.44
N MET A 66 1.29 -0.43 -2.39
CA MET A 66 1.26 0.38 -1.17
C MET A 66 2.61 0.36 -0.43
N TYR A 67 3.22 -0.82 -0.33
CA TYR A 67 4.54 -0.96 0.30
C TYR A 67 5.62 -0.26 -0.53
N ASP A 68 5.67 -0.47 -1.83
CA ASP A 68 6.69 0.13 -2.70
C ASP A 68 6.53 1.65 -2.78
N ALA A 69 5.30 2.18 -2.79
CA ALA A 69 5.05 3.62 -2.68
C ALA A 69 5.59 4.20 -1.36
N SER A 70 5.49 3.46 -0.25
CA SER A 70 6.04 3.90 1.04
C SER A 70 7.57 3.96 1.03
N LEU A 71 8.23 3.02 0.34
CA LEU A 71 9.67 3.04 0.11
C LEU A 71 10.07 4.18 -0.81
N GLY A 72 9.29 4.43 -1.86
CA GLY A 72 9.45 5.54 -2.78
C GLY A 72 9.40 6.89 -2.05
N TRP A 73 8.39 7.10 -1.20
CA TRP A 73 8.31 8.28 -0.34
C TRP A 73 9.54 8.41 0.56
N ARG A 74 9.96 7.34 1.24
CA ARG A 74 11.13 7.34 2.13
C ARG A 74 12.44 7.68 1.41
N LYS A 75 12.60 7.25 0.16
CA LYS A 75 13.78 7.51 -0.67
C LYS A 75 13.71 8.86 -1.39
N SER A 76 12.52 9.41 -1.55
CA SER A 76 12.33 10.70 -2.19
C SER A 76 12.89 11.80 -1.29
N ASP A 77 13.69 12.71 -1.85
CA ASP A 77 14.21 13.89 -1.14
C ASP A 77 13.10 14.95 -0.96
N THR A 78 11.89 14.50 -0.67
CA THR A 78 10.70 15.36 -0.60
C THR A 78 10.49 15.79 0.84
N HIS A 79 10.25 17.09 1.05
CA HIS A 79 9.78 17.61 2.34
C HIS A 79 8.29 17.30 2.60
N LEU A 80 7.69 16.40 1.81
CA LEU A 80 6.27 16.09 1.90
C LEU A 80 6.02 15.14 3.07
N SER A 81 4.97 15.42 3.83
CA SER A 81 4.44 14.43 4.76
C SER A 81 3.93 13.18 4.00
N PRO A 82 3.88 12.00 4.64
CA PRO A 82 3.31 10.80 4.03
C PRO A 82 1.90 11.02 3.46
N GLU A 83 1.09 11.80 4.18
CA GLU A 83 -0.28 12.14 3.81
C GLU A 83 -0.33 12.98 2.52
N GLU A 84 0.51 14.01 2.42
CA GLU A 84 0.58 14.84 1.22
C GLU A 84 1.08 14.05 0.02
N PHE A 85 2.07 13.18 0.23
CA PHE A 85 2.63 12.34 -0.82
C PHE A 85 1.56 11.47 -1.47
N ILE A 86 0.80 10.71 -0.68
CA ILE A 86 -0.24 9.82 -1.20
C ILE A 86 -1.45 10.59 -1.74
N LYS A 87 -1.85 11.71 -1.12
CA LYS A 87 -2.99 12.51 -1.61
C LYS A 87 -2.74 13.07 -3.01
N ARG A 88 -1.50 13.42 -3.35
CA ARG A 88 -1.14 13.90 -4.69
C ARG A 88 -1.29 12.84 -5.78
N SER A 89 -1.13 11.55 -5.45
CA SER A 89 -1.27 10.47 -6.44
C SER A 89 -2.70 9.97 -6.61
N LEU A 90 -3.56 10.13 -5.60
CA LEU A 90 -4.94 9.63 -5.62
C LEU A 90 -5.75 9.99 -6.88
N PRO A 91 -5.76 11.25 -7.37
CA PRO A 91 -6.53 11.58 -8.58
C PRO A 91 -6.09 10.79 -9.81
N TYR A 92 -4.79 10.56 -9.96
CA TYR A 92 -4.23 9.82 -11.09
C TYR A 92 -4.48 8.31 -10.98
N LEU A 93 -4.39 7.76 -9.77
CA LEU A 93 -4.74 6.35 -9.51
C LEU A 93 -6.23 6.10 -9.83
N MET A 94 -7.11 6.99 -9.38
CA MET A 94 -8.54 6.89 -9.67
C MET A 94 -8.85 7.07 -11.16
N ALA A 95 -8.12 7.95 -11.87
CA ALA A 95 -8.26 8.10 -13.32
C ALA A 95 -7.81 6.84 -14.07
N GLY A 96 -6.67 6.25 -13.68
CA GLY A 96 -6.17 5.00 -14.25
C GLY A 96 -7.16 3.85 -14.11
N VAL A 97 -7.75 3.67 -12.93
CA VAL A 97 -8.79 2.64 -12.68
C VAL A 97 -10.01 2.86 -13.57
N LYS A 98 -10.50 4.10 -13.70
CA LYS A 98 -11.62 4.42 -14.61
C LYS A 98 -11.31 4.16 -16.08
N SER A 99 -10.07 4.36 -16.50
CA SER A 99 -9.67 4.08 -17.89
C SER A 99 -9.55 2.58 -18.17
N ALA A 100 -9.12 1.78 -17.18
CA ALA A 100 -8.99 0.34 -17.30
C ALA A 100 -10.36 -0.38 -17.35
N SER A 101 -11.39 0.15 -16.67
CA SER A 101 -12.74 -0.40 -16.71
C SER A 101 -13.49 -0.19 -18.04
N ASN A 102 -12.90 0.54 -18.99
CA ASN A 102 -13.45 0.75 -20.34
C ASN A 102 -12.83 -0.19 -21.38
N TYR A 103 -11.99 -1.13 -20.96
CA TYR A 103 -11.46 -2.25 -21.73
C TYR A 103 -12.09 -3.56 -21.25
#